data_AF-A0A2R4ZPW1-F1
#
_entry.id   AF-A0A2R4ZPW1-F1
#
_cell.length_a   1.000
_cell.length_b   1.000
_cell.length_c   1.000
_cell.angle_alpha   90.00
_cell.angle_beta   90.00
_cell.angle_gamma   90.00
#
_symmetry.space_group_name_H-M   'P 1'
#
loop_
_entity.id
_entity.type
_entity.pdbx_description
1 polymer ?
#
loop_
_entity_poly.entity_id
_entity_poly.type
_entity_poly.pdbx_seq_one_letter_code
_entity_poly.pdbx_strand_id
1 'polypeptide(L)'
;MPRLVGGRKYKDYRSAYNVVRNSYRHYLSKPLFTAREIPMVLVSDIKTVIPPYRMPRCYDNTALSTAAREIIEILEKHVGGEWMITGSLLYCAVDERSDIDVISYSARPEHLKRLESLISEGVFRKPTLREAIAEAQEDLEGMGLRTRVLQIMRGMSSLYYKDYRVTIKIVRCDRKEILGICSEKLSSRRYAAILEIEDSSEGSLFPYIYIVRIARAYSGDIYEGERLIAYSHRSRYASIEEGSRLACTGIIEEGLNGEKYINLDQGFCSFWD
;
A
#
# COMPACT_ATOMS: atom_id res chain seq x y z
N MET A 1 -7.87 -7.91 -7.39
CA MET A 1 -9.28 -7.44 -7.34
C MET A 1 -9.55 -6.57 -8.55
N PRO A 2 -10.67 -6.74 -9.27
CA PRO A 2 -10.98 -5.87 -10.40
C PRO A 2 -11.15 -4.42 -9.92
N ARG A 3 -10.49 -3.48 -10.60
CA ARG A 3 -10.60 -2.04 -10.31
C ARG A 3 -11.64 -1.34 -11.18
N LEU A 4 -11.94 -1.90 -12.36
CA LEU A 4 -12.85 -1.36 -13.34
C LEU A 4 -13.61 -2.52 -13.99
N VAL A 5 -14.95 -2.51 -13.93
CA VAL A 5 -15.80 -3.50 -14.60
C VAL A 5 -16.95 -2.76 -15.27
N GLY A 6 -17.13 -2.93 -16.58
CA GLY A 6 -18.20 -2.27 -17.33
C GLY A 6 -18.20 -0.74 -17.20
N GLY A 7 -17.02 -0.10 -17.15
CA GLY A 7 -16.88 1.35 -16.97
C GLY A 7 -17.03 1.85 -15.53
N ARG A 8 -17.43 1.00 -14.57
CA ARG A 8 -17.56 1.37 -13.16
C ARG A 8 -16.29 1.05 -12.38
N LYS A 9 -15.75 2.06 -11.66
CA LYS A 9 -14.60 1.89 -10.76
C LYS A 9 -15.04 1.25 -9.42
N TYR A 10 -14.23 0.33 -8.90
CA TYR A 10 -14.42 -0.34 -7.61
C TYR A 10 -13.18 -0.11 -6.72
N LYS A 11 -13.36 0.68 -5.65
CA LYS A 11 -12.26 1.09 -4.76
C LYS A 11 -12.12 0.18 -3.53
N ASP A 12 -13.23 -0.25 -2.94
CA ASP A 12 -13.27 -1.09 -1.73
C ASP A 12 -13.19 -2.59 -2.04
N TYR A 13 -12.55 -3.35 -1.15
CA TYR A 13 -12.35 -4.78 -1.31
C TYR A 13 -13.69 -5.53 -1.35
N ARG A 14 -14.63 -5.16 -0.47
CA ARG A 14 -15.92 -5.85 -0.37
C ARG A 14 -16.72 -5.77 -1.67
N SER A 15 -16.83 -4.58 -2.27
CA SER A 15 -17.57 -4.39 -3.52
C SER A 15 -16.88 -5.06 -4.69
N ALA A 16 -15.55 -4.94 -4.80
CA ALA A 16 -14.80 -5.64 -5.84
C ALA A 16 -14.91 -7.17 -5.70
N TYR A 17 -14.87 -7.70 -4.48
CA TYR A 17 -15.07 -9.12 -4.20
C TYR A 17 -16.49 -9.58 -4.58
N ASN A 18 -17.52 -8.80 -4.23
CA ASN A 18 -18.91 -9.13 -4.57
C ASN A 18 -19.11 -9.22 -6.09
N VAL A 19 -18.46 -8.35 -6.88
CA VAL A 19 -18.52 -8.44 -8.35
C VAL A 19 -17.90 -9.74 -8.84
N VAL A 20 -16.72 -10.12 -8.34
CA VAL A 20 -16.12 -11.42 -8.69
C VAL A 20 -17.03 -12.56 -8.28
N ARG A 21 -17.51 -12.56 -7.04
CA ARG A 21 -18.36 -13.62 -6.50
C ARG A 21 -19.71 -13.74 -7.21
N ASN A 22 -20.25 -12.66 -7.77
CA ASN A 22 -21.56 -12.73 -8.44
C ASN A 22 -21.43 -12.95 -9.95
N SER A 23 -20.43 -12.37 -10.59
CA SER A 23 -20.32 -12.31 -12.05
C SER A 23 -19.14 -13.09 -12.62
N TYR A 24 -18.12 -13.39 -11.81
CA TYR A 24 -16.87 -14.03 -12.25
C TYR A 24 -16.39 -15.12 -11.28
N ARG A 25 -17.30 -15.97 -10.80
CA ARG A 25 -17.03 -17.01 -9.78
C ARG A 25 -15.87 -17.94 -10.16
N HIS A 26 -15.65 -18.18 -11.44
CA HIS A 26 -14.57 -19.03 -11.95
C HIS A 26 -13.16 -18.48 -11.63
N TYR A 27 -13.04 -17.19 -11.27
CA TYR A 27 -11.78 -16.61 -10.79
C TYR A 27 -11.57 -16.78 -9.28
N LEU A 28 -12.52 -17.33 -8.52
CA LEU A 28 -12.31 -17.61 -7.11
C LEU A 28 -11.52 -18.90 -6.96
N SER A 29 -10.38 -18.81 -6.27
CA SER A 29 -9.50 -19.94 -5.99
C SER A 29 -9.02 -19.87 -4.55
N LYS A 30 -8.66 -21.01 -3.98
CA LYS A 30 -8.08 -21.10 -2.63
C LYS A 30 -6.62 -21.57 -2.74
N PRO A 31 -5.68 -20.66 -3.08
CA PRO A 31 -4.28 -21.04 -3.25
C PRO A 31 -3.61 -21.30 -1.90
N LEU A 32 -2.56 -22.13 -1.92
CA LEU A 32 -1.78 -22.49 -0.74
C LEU A 32 -1.12 -21.27 -0.07
N PHE A 33 -0.68 -20.26 -0.83
CA PHE A 33 -0.04 -19.04 -0.28
C PHE A 33 -0.96 -18.07 0.47
N THR A 34 -2.27 -18.33 0.53
CA THR A 34 -3.14 -17.57 1.45
C THR A 34 -3.99 -18.45 2.34
N ALA A 35 -4.06 -19.77 2.06
CA ALA A 35 -4.98 -20.72 2.67
C ALA A 35 -6.45 -20.24 2.72
N ARG A 36 -6.83 -19.28 1.85
CA ARG A 36 -8.12 -18.57 1.84
C ARG A 36 -8.62 -18.41 0.42
N GLU A 37 -9.94 -18.32 0.26
CA GLU A 37 -10.52 -18.05 -1.05
C GLU A 37 -10.28 -16.60 -1.46
N ILE A 38 -9.59 -16.40 -2.58
CA ILE A 38 -9.28 -15.10 -3.15
C ILE A 38 -9.56 -15.12 -4.67
N PRO A 39 -9.84 -13.97 -5.29
CA PRO A 39 -9.82 -13.87 -6.74
C PRO A 39 -8.39 -14.01 -7.29
N MET A 40 -8.24 -14.88 -8.28
CA MET A 40 -7.05 -15.06 -9.08
C MET A 40 -7.45 -15.07 -10.56
N VAL A 41 -6.77 -14.25 -11.36
CA VAL A 41 -6.97 -14.24 -12.82
C VAL A 41 -5.93 -15.18 -13.42
N LEU A 42 -6.36 -16.13 -14.24
CA LEU A 42 -5.44 -17.02 -14.95
C LEU A 42 -4.64 -16.21 -15.96
N VAL A 43 -3.36 -16.57 -16.14
CA VAL A 43 -2.49 -15.88 -17.12
C VAL A 43 -3.07 -15.93 -18.53
N SER A 44 -3.76 -17.03 -18.89
CA SER A 44 -4.46 -17.17 -20.17
C SER A 44 -5.54 -16.11 -20.41
N ASP A 45 -6.13 -15.58 -19.34
CA ASP A 45 -7.20 -14.58 -19.41
C ASP A 45 -6.65 -13.14 -19.38
N ILE A 46 -5.35 -12.99 -19.13
CA ILE A 46 -4.66 -11.69 -19.17
C ILE A 46 -4.36 -11.32 -20.62
N LYS A 47 -5.19 -10.41 -21.17
CA LYS A 47 -5.00 -9.91 -22.54
C LYS A 47 -3.81 -8.96 -22.70
N THR A 48 -3.48 -8.21 -21.65
CA THR A 48 -2.44 -7.18 -21.70
C THR A 48 -1.90 -6.94 -20.30
N VAL A 49 -0.57 -6.83 -20.19
CA VAL A 49 0.11 -6.34 -18.99
C VAL A 49 0.54 -4.91 -19.25
N ILE A 50 0.19 -4.01 -18.35
CA ILE A 50 0.56 -2.59 -18.43
C ILE A 50 1.69 -2.37 -17.42
N PRO A 51 2.96 -2.38 -17.86
CA PRO A 51 4.08 -2.16 -16.97
C PRO A 51 4.15 -0.69 -16.55
N PRO A 52 4.74 -0.38 -15.37
CA PRO A 52 5.16 0.97 -15.02
C PRO A 52 5.97 1.60 -16.16
N TYR A 53 5.79 2.89 -16.40
CA TYR A 53 6.47 3.58 -17.49
C TYR A 53 6.75 5.03 -17.15
N ARG A 54 7.83 5.61 -17.69
CA ARG A 54 8.25 6.99 -17.38
C ARG A 54 7.30 8.04 -17.95
N MET A 55 6.58 7.72 -19.02
CA MET A 55 5.64 8.64 -19.66
C MET A 55 4.20 8.18 -19.43
N PRO A 56 3.25 9.10 -19.20
CA PRO A 56 1.83 8.78 -19.27
C PRO A 56 1.50 8.19 -20.65
N ARG A 57 0.59 7.20 -20.70
CA ARG A 57 0.09 6.66 -21.98
C ARG A 57 -1.16 7.39 -22.49
N CYS A 58 -1.75 8.20 -21.62
CA CYS A 58 -3.08 8.74 -21.81
C CYS A 58 -2.98 10.24 -22.00
N TYR A 59 -3.48 10.71 -23.14
CA TYR A 59 -3.49 12.10 -23.59
C TYR A 59 -2.14 12.81 -23.44
N ASP A 60 -1.39 12.84 -24.54
CA ASP A 60 -0.45 13.93 -24.77
C ASP A 60 -1.25 15.24 -24.70
N ASN A 61 -0.82 16.19 -23.86
CA ASN A 61 -1.38 17.54 -23.67
C ASN A 61 -2.47 17.82 -22.60
N THR A 62 -2.67 16.97 -21.57
CA THR A 62 -3.38 17.45 -20.36
C THR A 62 -2.42 18.05 -19.34
N ALA A 63 -2.91 18.99 -18.54
CA ALA A 63 -2.13 19.57 -17.42
C ALA A 63 -1.66 18.49 -16.43
N LEU A 64 -2.47 17.45 -16.20
CA LEU A 64 -2.12 16.28 -15.38
C LEU A 64 -0.97 15.47 -16.00
N SER A 65 -1.02 15.17 -17.31
CA SER A 65 0.05 14.46 -18.02
C SER A 65 1.36 15.26 -18.03
N THR A 66 1.27 16.59 -18.13
CA THR A 66 2.45 17.48 -18.02
C THR A 66 3.02 17.47 -16.61
N ALA A 67 2.18 17.63 -15.58
CA ALA A 67 2.61 17.55 -14.18
C ALA A 67 3.27 16.18 -13.88
N ALA A 68 2.71 15.08 -14.38
CA ALA A 68 3.28 13.76 -14.19
C ALA A 68 4.69 13.62 -14.79
N ARG A 69 4.91 14.17 -16.01
CA ARG A 69 6.24 14.20 -16.64
C ARG A 69 7.24 15.04 -15.84
N GLU A 70 6.84 16.25 -15.45
CA GLU A 70 7.66 17.14 -14.62
C GLU A 70 8.05 16.48 -13.29
N ILE A 71 7.13 15.76 -12.64
CA ILE A 71 7.41 15.03 -11.40
C ILE A 71 8.49 13.96 -11.62
N ILE A 72 8.40 13.16 -12.70
CA ILE A 72 9.43 12.16 -13.00
C ILE A 72 10.79 12.82 -13.21
N GLU A 73 10.85 13.90 -13.99
CA GLU A 73 12.10 14.65 -14.22
C GLU A 73 12.69 15.22 -12.93
N ILE A 74 11.86 15.80 -12.06
CA ILE A 74 12.27 16.33 -10.76
C ILE A 74 12.84 15.21 -9.88
N LEU A 75 12.13 14.08 -9.78
CA LEU A 75 12.55 12.96 -8.94
C LEU A 75 13.85 12.32 -9.45
N GLU A 76 13.96 12.05 -10.75
CA GLU A 76 15.19 11.47 -11.32
C GLU A 76 16.40 12.41 -11.14
N LYS A 77 16.21 13.73 -11.34
CA LYS A 77 17.29 14.71 -11.25
C LYS A 77 17.73 15.01 -9.82
N HIS A 78 16.80 15.14 -8.88
CA HIS A 78 17.08 15.66 -7.54
C HIS A 78 17.07 14.59 -6.44
N VAL A 79 16.23 13.57 -6.57
CA VAL A 79 16.14 12.48 -5.59
C VAL A 79 17.10 11.34 -5.96
N GLY A 80 17.14 10.99 -7.25
CA GLY A 80 17.92 9.89 -7.79
C GLY A 80 17.14 8.57 -7.82
N GLY A 81 17.66 7.62 -8.59
CA GLY A 81 16.95 6.39 -8.98
C GLY A 81 16.08 6.60 -10.22
N GLU A 82 15.56 5.49 -10.76
CA GLU A 82 14.59 5.47 -11.85
C GLU A 82 13.17 5.54 -11.28
N TRP A 83 12.39 6.50 -11.77
CA TRP A 83 11.01 6.73 -11.34
C TRP A 83 10.05 6.48 -12.50
N MET A 84 8.90 5.88 -12.20
CA MET A 84 7.92 5.48 -13.20
C MET A 84 6.50 5.77 -12.73
N ILE A 85 5.64 6.10 -13.68
CA ILE A 85 4.22 6.30 -13.46
C ILE A 85 3.52 4.94 -13.41
N THR A 86 2.45 4.85 -12.61
CA THR A 86 1.52 3.72 -12.58
C THR A 86 0.07 4.23 -12.59
N GLY A 87 -0.90 3.34 -12.35
CA GLY A 87 -2.27 3.77 -12.13
C GLY A 87 -2.97 4.28 -13.39
N SER A 88 -3.98 5.13 -13.19
CA SER A 88 -4.96 5.55 -14.20
C SER A 88 -4.34 6.18 -15.45
N LEU A 89 -3.18 6.84 -15.29
CA LEU A 89 -2.41 7.49 -16.35
C LEU A 89 -1.78 6.51 -17.36
N LEU A 90 -1.71 5.21 -17.05
CA LEU A 90 -1.19 4.20 -17.97
C LEU A 90 -2.29 3.43 -18.72
N TYR A 91 -3.50 3.33 -18.17
CA TYR A 91 -4.61 2.56 -18.74
C TYR A 91 -5.83 3.41 -19.13
N CYS A 92 -5.68 4.73 -19.10
CA CYS A 92 -6.56 5.73 -19.71
C CYS A 92 -7.95 5.79 -19.11
N ALA A 93 -8.03 5.58 -17.80
CA ALA A 93 -9.24 5.76 -17.00
C ALA A 93 -9.12 6.97 -16.06
N VAL A 94 -8.67 8.09 -16.61
CA VAL A 94 -8.46 9.37 -15.89
C VAL A 94 -9.77 10.13 -15.80
N ASP A 95 -10.00 10.80 -14.67
CA ASP A 95 -11.08 11.75 -14.40
C ASP A 95 -10.52 12.99 -13.67
N GLU A 96 -11.38 13.98 -13.40
CA GLU A 96 -11.02 15.23 -12.72
C GLU A 96 -10.43 15.06 -11.31
N ARG A 97 -10.58 13.87 -10.70
CA ARG A 97 -10.09 13.55 -9.35
C ARG A 97 -8.89 12.60 -9.37
N SER A 98 -8.32 12.36 -10.54
CA SER A 98 -7.22 11.41 -10.70
C SER A 98 -5.92 12.00 -10.14
N ASP A 99 -5.25 11.18 -9.34
CA ASP A 99 -3.94 11.42 -8.78
C ASP A 99 -2.83 10.87 -9.68
N ILE A 100 -1.60 11.24 -9.35
CA ILE A 100 -0.38 10.81 -10.03
C ILE A 100 0.30 9.75 -9.15
N ASP A 101 0.19 8.49 -9.54
CA ASP A 101 0.90 7.40 -8.86
C ASP A 101 2.31 7.24 -9.46
N VAL A 102 3.36 7.43 -8.65
CA VAL A 102 4.75 7.21 -9.04
C VAL A 102 5.41 6.16 -8.16
N ILE A 103 6.24 5.34 -8.78
CA ILE A 103 7.00 4.28 -8.11
C ILE A 103 8.48 4.33 -8.49
N SER A 104 9.33 3.73 -7.66
CA SER A 104 10.70 3.39 -8.02
C SER A 104 11.06 2.01 -7.49
N TYR A 105 11.72 1.19 -8.31
CA TYR A 105 12.30 -0.10 -7.88
C TYR A 105 13.77 0.01 -7.50
N SER A 106 14.43 1.10 -7.89
CA SER A 106 15.86 1.32 -7.64
C SER A 106 16.12 2.29 -6.48
N ALA A 107 15.10 3.06 -6.08
CA ALA A 107 15.25 3.98 -4.97
C ALA A 107 15.43 3.23 -3.65
N ARG A 108 16.16 3.87 -2.73
CA ARG A 108 16.53 3.32 -1.43
C ARG A 108 16.07 4.28 -0.33
N PRO A 109 16.03 3.86 0.95
CA PRO A 109 15.65 4.73 2.06
C PRO A 109 16.39 6.07 2.10
N GLU A 110 17.68 6.12 1.75
CA GLU A 110 18.44 7.38 1.71
C GLU A 110 17.89 8.42 0.71
N HIS A 111 17.18 7.97 -0.33
CA HIS A 111 16.53 8.87 -1.28
C HIS A 111 15.31 9.58 -0.69
N LEU A 112 14.66 9.01 0.34
CA LEU A 112 13.55 9.68 1.02
C LEU A 112 14.00 10.98 1.68
N LYS A 113 15.23 11.04 2.21
CA LYS A 113 15.81 12.28 2.78
C LYS A 113 15.94 13.39 1.75
N ARG A 114 16.26 13.05 0.49
CA ARG A 114 16.32 14.03 -0.60
C ARG A 114 14.94 14.51 -1.03
N LEU A 115 13.95 13.61 -0.98
CA LEU A 115 12.56 13.98 -1.20
C LEU A 115 12.05 14.98 -0.13
N GLU A 116 12.49 14.84 1.13
CA GLU A 116 12.21 15.83 2.18
C GLU A 116 12.79 17.21 1.85
N SER A 117 13.99 17.29 1.27
CA SER A 117 14.58 18.55 0.82
C SER A 117 13.69 19.26 -0.21
N LEU A 118 13.14 18.54 -1.18
CA LEU A 118 12.22 19.11 -2.18
C LEU A 118 10.93 19.67 -1.57
N ILE A 119 10.51 19.17 -0.41
CA ILE A 119 9.38 19.74 0.34
C ILE A 119 9.81 21.05 0.99
N SER A 120 10.99 21.07 1.63
CA SER A 120 11.53 22.29 2.27
C SER A 120 11.81 23.42 1.27
N GLU A 121 12.15 23.07 0.02
CA GLU A 121 12.36 23.99 -1.09
C GLU A 121 11.05 24.46 -1.75
N GLY A 122 9.90 23.91 -1.34
CA GLY A 122 8.59 24.27 -1.86
C GLY A 122 8.25 23.67 -3.23
N VAL A 123 9.02 22.70 -3.73
CA VAL A 123 8.72 21.97 -4.96
C VAL A 123 7.52 21.07 -4.76
N PHE A 124 7.51 20.31 -3.67
CA PHE A 124 6.37 19.53 -3.21
C PHE A 124 5.77 20.14 -1.94
N ARG A 125 4.48 19.87 -1.71
CA ARG A 125 3.79 20.25 -0.48
C ARG A 125 3.22 19.02 0.22
N LYS A 126 3.27 18.98 1.54
CA LYS A 126 2.51 18.01 2.36
C LYS A 126 1.00 18.30 2.29
N PRO A 127 0.13 17.28 2.40
CA PRO A 127 -1.31 17.50 2.45
C PRO A 127 -1.70 18.42 3.62
N THR A 128 -2.66 19.32 3.37
CA THR A 128 -3.36 20.03 4.45
C THR A 128 -4.22 19.05 5.23
N LEU A 129 -4.65 19.44 6.44
CA LEU A 129 -5.58 18.63 7.22
C LEU A 129 -6.87 18.30 6.46
N ARG A 130 -7.42 19.25 5.69
CA ARG A 130 -8.63 19.06 4.89
C ARG A 130 -8.42 18.02 3.79
N GLU A 131 -7.29 18.10 3.08
CA GLU A 131 -6.91 17.14 2.05
C GLU A 131 -6.67 15.75 2.64
N ALA A 132 -5.98 15.68 3.79
CA ALA A 132 -5.73 14.42 4.49
C ALA A 132 -7.03 13.75 4.97
N ILE A 133 -8.00 14.53 5.48
CA ILE A 133 -9.33 14.02 5.85
C ILE A 133 -10.07 13.50 4.61
N ALA A 134 -10.07 14.28 3.51
CA ALA A 134 -10.75 13.88 2.28
C ALA A 134 -10.16 12.58 1.70
N GLU A 135 -8.83 12.47 1.62
CA GLU A 135 -8.14 11.25 1.20
C GLU A 135 -8.44 10.09 2.15
N ALA A 136 -8.44 10.34 3.46
CA ALA A 136 -8.79 9.33 4.43
C ALA A 136 -10.27 8.87 4.30
N GLN A 137 -11.18 9.71 3.81
CA GLN A 137 -12.58 9.31 3.62
C GLN A 137 -12.82 8.48 2.34
N GLU A 138 -11.91 8.50 1.37
CA GLU A 138 -12.09 7.79 0.08
C GLU A 138 -12.13 6.25 0.21
N ASP A 139 -11.54 5.69 1.27
CA ASP A 139 -11.51 4.23 1.50
C ASP A 139 -11.44 3.92 2.99
N LEU A 140 -12.57 3.60 3.63
CA LEU A 140 -12.68 3.41 5.09
C LEU A 140 -12.11 2.08 5.63
N GLU A 141 -11.55 1.19 4.80
CA GLU A 141 -11.12 -0.13 5.25
C GLU A 141 -9.81 -0.11 6.07
N GLY A 142 -9.56 -1.13 6.89
CA GLY A 142 -8.21 -1.40 7.42
C GLY A 142 -7.77 -0.55 8.61
N MET A 143 -8.03 0.75 8.64
CA MET A 143 -7.44 1.61 9.67
C MET A 143 -8.37 2.74 10.10
N GLY A 144 -8.35 3.05 11.41
CA GLY A 144 -9.15 4.13 11.99
C GLY A 144 -8.86 5.50 11.35
N LEU A 145 -9.89 6.34 11.21
CA LEU A 145 -9.81 7.62 10.50
C LEU A 145 -8.69 8.54 11.05
N ARG A 146 -8.62 8.72 12.37
CA ARG A 146 -7.59 9.53 13.02
C ARG A 146 -6.18 9.03 12.68
N THR A 147 -5.95 7.73 12.81
CA THR A 147 -4.66 7.09 12.48
C THR A 147 -4.30 7.36 11.03
N ARG A 148 -5.24 7.20 10.09
CA ARG A 148 -5.00 7.43 8.66
C ARG A 148 -4.66 8.88 8.34
N VAL A 149 -5.40 9.83 8.92
CA VAL A 149 -5.10 11.27 8.74
C VAL A 149 -3.69 11.59 9.23
N LEU A 150 -3.30 11.07 10.41
CA LEU A 150 -1.95 11.25 10.93
C LEU A 150 -0.89 10.64 10.00
N GLN A 151 -1.13 9.44 9.47
CA GLN A 151 -0.21 8.79 8.54
C GLN A 151 -0.07 9.54 7.22
N ILE A 152 -1.17 10.05 6.65
CA ILE A 152 -1.14 10.86 5.43
C ILE A 152 -0.37 12.17 5.66
N MET A 153 -0.59 12.84 6.79
CA MET A 153 0.08 14.10 7.10
C MET A 153 1.58 13.94 7.39
N ARG A 154 1.98 12.85 8.04
CA ARG A 154 3.39 12.60 8.42
C ARG A 154 4.17 11.93 7.31
N GLY A 155 3.58 10.93 6.65
CA GLY A 155 4.24 10.06 5.68
C GLY A 155 4.70 10.76 4.41
N MET A 156 5.67 10.17 3.71
CA MET A 156 6.21 10.67 2.44
C MET A 156 5.47 10.12 1.21
N SER A 157 4.49 9.24 1.43
CA SER A 157 3.77 8.57 0.35
C SER A 157 2.69 9.41 -0.33
N SER A 158 2.20 10.49 0.29
CA SER A 158 1.20 11.39 -0.30
C SER A 158 1.72 12.82 -0.24
N LEU A 159 1.93 13.42 -1.41
CA LEU A 159 2.42 14.79 -1.60
C LEU A 159 1.55 15.53 -2.63
N TYR A 160 1.75 16.83 -2.75
CA TYR A 160 1.09 17.67 -3.74
C TYR A 160 2.13 18.39 -4.61
N TYR A 161 1.89 18.43 -5.92
CA TYR A 161 2.66 19.18 -6.91
C TYR A 161 1.71 19.96 -7.82
N LYS A 162 1.80 21.30 -7.82
CA LYS A 162 0.89 22.19 -8.59
C LYS A 162 -0.59 21.78 -8.42
N ASP A 163 -1.03 21.58 -7.18
CA ASP A 163 -2.38 21.14 -6.78
C ASP A 163 -2.81 19.72 -7.19
N TYR A 164 -1.94 18.95 -7.85
CA TYR A 164 -2.17 17.52 -8.10
C TYR A 164 -1.67 16.68 -6.93
N ARG A 165 -2.51 15.75 -6.46
CA ARG A 165 -2.09 14.72 -5.51
C ARG A 165 -1.13 13.76 -6.20
N VAL A 166 -0.01 13.47 -5.54
CA VAL A 166 1.05 12.58 -5.98
C VAL A 166 1.23 11.50 -4.93
N THR A 167 1.04 10.24 -5.33
CA THR A 167 1.33 9.09 -4.49
C THR A 167 2.72 8.55 -4.83
N ILE A 168 3.65 8.59 -3.87
CA ILE A 168 5.04 8.11 -4.06
C ILE A 168 5.23 6.78 -3.35
N LYS A 169 5.74 5.76 -4.07
CA LYS A 169 6.10 4.47 -3.48
C LYS A 169 7.49 4.04 -3.90
N ILE A 170 8.33 3.71 -2.92
CA ILE A 170 9.58 2.99 -3.20
C ILE A 170 9.26 1.50 -3.04
N VAL A 171 9.38 0.75 -4.12
CA VAL A 171 9.08 -0.68 -4.14
C VAL A 171 10.36 -1.46 -3.93
N ARG A 172 10.37 -2.25 -2.86
CA ARG A 172 11.46 -3.15 -2.53
C ARG A 172 11.35 -4.42 -3.37
N CYS A 173 12.48 -4.83 -3.92
CA CYS A 173 12.63 -6.10 -4.64
C CYS A 173 13.50 -7.12 -3.90
N ASP A 174 13.84 -6.86 -2.62
CA ASP A 174 14.58 -7.84 -1.81
C ASP A 174 13.79 -9.14 -1.72
N ARG A 175 14.44 -10.18 -2.25
CA ARG A 175 13.85 -11.49 -2.42
C ARG A 175 13.63 -12.20 -1.09
N LYS A 176 14.49 -12.03 -0.07
CA LYS A 176 14.47 -12.95 1.09
C LYS A 176 13.24 -12.75 1.98
N GLU A 177 13.00 -11.54 2.44
CA GLU A 177 11.86 -11.23 3.32
C GLU A 177 10.52 -11.28 2.57
N ILE A 178 10.49 -10.82 1.32
CA ILE A 178 9.29 -10.88 0.48
C ILE A 178 8.92 -12.35 0.20
N LEU A 179 9.90 -13.23 -0.07
CA LEU A 179 9.63 -14.65 -0.23
C LEU A 179 9.11 -15.31 1.06
N GLY A 180 9.56 -14.86 2.24
CA GLY A 180 9.02 -15.32 3.52
C GLY A 180 7.54 -14.95 3.67
N ILE A 181 7.21 -13.67 3.49
CA ILE A 181 5.83 -13.17 3.57
C ILE A 181 4.94 -13.81 2.48
N CYS A 182 5.43 -14.00 1.27
CA CYS A 182 4.70 -14.60 0.15
C CYS A 182 4.80 -16.14 0.08
N SER A 183 5.37 -16.79 1.10
CA SER A 183 5.46 -18.25 1.17
C SER A 183 4.09 -18.90 1.28
N GLU A 184 4.01 -20.19 0.91
CA GLU A 184 2.84 -21.02 1.17
C GLU A 184 2.43 -21.00 2.65
N LYS A 185 1.13 -20.97 2.91
CA LYS A 185 0.56 -20.88 4.27
C LYS A 185 -0.03 -22.22 4.69
N LEU A 186 0.41 -22.70 5.85
CA LEU A 186 -0.18 -23.84 6.53
C LEU A 186 -1.58 -23.51 7.03
N SER A 187 -1.73 -22.34 7.64
CA SER A 187 -2.98 -21.94 8.26
C SER A 187 -3.17 -20.42 8.27
N SER A 188 -4.42 -19.99 8.41
CA SER A 188 -4.79 -18.59 8.58
C SER A 188 -5.90 -18.50 9.61
N ARG A 189 -5.68 -17.72 10.67
CA ARG A 189 -6.58 -17.62 11.81
C ARG A 189 -6.88 -16.16 12.14
N ARG A 190 -8.04 -15.92 12.74
CA ARG A 190 -8.35 -14.58 13.26
C ARG A 190 -7.54 -14.30 14.53
N TYR A 191 -7.12 -13.05 14.71
CA TYR A 191 -6.48 -12.58 15.93
C TYR A 191 -7.06 -11.24 16.39
N ALA A 192 -6.84 -10.93 17.66
CA ALA A 192 -7.04 -9.61 18.25
C ALA A 192 -5.93 -9.33 19.28
N ALA A 193 -5.21 -8.23 19.13
CA ALA A 193 -4.07 -7.88 19.98
C ALA A 193 -3.74 -6.38 19.96
N ILE A 194 -2.93 -5.94 20.92
CA ILE A 194 -2.16 -4.70 20.82
C ILE A 194 -0.77 -5.07 20.31
N LEU A 195 -0.40 -4.51 19.17
CA LEU A 195 0.91 -4.64 18.54
C LEU A 195 1.76 -3.42 18.91
N GLU A 196 3.00 -3.62 19.31
CA GLU A 196 3.99 -2.56 19.47
C GLU A 196 5.03 -2.68 18.36
N ILE A 197 5.28 -1.59 17.63
CA ILE A 197 6.28 -1.58 16.56
C ILE A 197 7.68 -1.52 17.19
N GLU A 198 8.46 -2.59 17.06
CA GLU A 198 9.84 -2.64 17.53
C GLU A 198 10.85 -2.22 16.45
N ASP A 199 10.52 -2.45 15.18
CA ASP A 199 11.35 -2.03 14.06
C ASP A 199 10.46 -1.52 12.92
N SER A 200 10.77 -0.32 12.45
CA SER A 200 10.08 0.37 11.34
C SER A 200 11.01 0.75 10.19
N SER A 201 12.25 0.25 10.17
CA SER A 201 13.26 0.54 9.14
C SER A 201 12.74 0.32 7.71
N GLU A 202 11.94 -0.74 7.53
CA GLU A 202 11.33 -1.12 6.26
C GLU A 202 9.89 -0.57 6.10
N GLY A 203 9.36 0.14 7.09
CA GLY A 203 8.00 0.66 7.12
C GLY A 203 7.70 1.73 6.07
N SER A 204 8.73 2.30 5.44
CA SER A 204 8.61 3.28 4.35
C SER A 204 8.70 2.67 2.95
N LEU A 205 9.08 1.40 2.84
CA LEU A 205 9.24 0.68 1.57
C LEU A 205 8.04 -0.23 1.33
N PHE A 206 7.64 -0.40 0.08
CA PHE A 206 6.55 -1.28 -0.32
C PHE A 206 7.07 -2.68 -0.67
N PRO A 207 6.49 -3.79 -0.18
CA PRO A 207 5.44 -3.85 0.84
C PRO A 207 5.93 -3.39 2.21
N TYR A 208 5.06 -2.74 2.98
CA TYR A 208 5.39 -2.14 4.27
C TYR A 208 5.51 -3.22 5.33
N ILE A 209 6.69 -3.34 5.94
CA ILE A 209 7.03 -4.43 6.84
C ILE A 209 7.53 -3.87 8.17
N TYR A 210 7.13 -4.54 9.24
CA TYR A 210 7.44 -4.16 10.62
C TYR A 210 7.81 -5.41 11.42
N ILE A 211 8.77 -5.26 12.33
CA ILE A 211 8.93 -6.21 13.44
C ILE A 211 8.05 -5.69 14.57
N VAL A 212 7.15 -6.54 15.07
CA VAL A 212 6.21 -6.18 16.11
C VAL A 212 6.32 -7.11 17.31
N ARG A 213 6.15 -6.55 18.50
CA ARG A 213 5.94 -7.31 19.72
C ARG A 213 4.46 -7.32 20.07
N ILE A 214 3.93 -8.47 20.45
CA ILE A 214 2.58 -8.56 21.00
C ILE A 214 2.58 -7.96 22.40
N ALA A 215 2.18 -6.69 22.53
CA ALA A 215 2.09 -6.01 23.82
C ALA A 215 0.94 -6.55 24.68
N ARG A 216 -0.15 -7.00 24.03
CA ARG A 216 -1.29 -7.64 24.68
C ARG A 216 -2.03 -8.57 23.73
N ALA A 217 -2.34 -9.78 24.15
CA ALA A 217 -3.09 -10.76 23.36
C ALA A 217 -4.53 -10.89 23.87
N TYR A 218 -5.52 -10.79 22.98
CA TYR A 218 -6.93 -10.99 23.33
C TYR A 218 -7.51 -12.27 22.69
N SER A 219 -7.08 -12.60 21.47
CA SER A 219 -7.48 -13.83 20.78
C SER A 219 -6.55 -14.17 19.63
N GLY A 220 -6.61 -15.41 19.17
CA GLY A 220 -5.72 -15.96 18.14
C GLY A 220 -4.61 -16.79 18.75
N ASP A 221 -3.86 -17.50 17.91
CA ASP A 221 -2.68 -18.27 18.32
C ASP A 221 -1.45 -17.35 18.39
N ILE A 222 -1.51 -16.39 19.31
CA ILE A 222 -0.47 -15.41 19.60
C ILE A 222 -0.33 -15.21 21.11
N TYR A 223 0.88 -14.91 21.56
CA TYR A 223 1.20 -14.79 22.99
C TYR A 223 1.79 -13.42 23.31
N GLU A 224 1.54 -12.91 24.51
CA GLU A 224 2.18 -11.67 24.97
C GLU A 224 3.71 -11.81 24.98
N GLY A 225 4.40 -10.79 24.48
CA GLY A 225 5.85 -10.79 24.30
C GLY A 225 6.34 -11.51 23.05
N GLU A 226 5.49 -12.23 22.31
CA GLU A 226 5.86 -12.84 21.03
C GLU A 226 6.28 -11.78 20.01
N ARG A 227 7.38 -12.03 19.29
CA ARG A 227 7.90 -11.15 18.23
C ARG A 227 7.52 -11.73 16.88
N LEU A 228 6.86 -10.93 16.06
CA LEU A 228 6.27 -11.35 14.79
C LEU A 228 6.60 -10.35 13.68
N ILE A 229 6.46 -10.79 12.43
CA ILE A 229 6.52 -9.91 11.26
C ILE A 229 5.11 -9.46 10.93
N ALA A 230 4.87 -8.15 10.87
CA ALA A 230 3.64 -7.58 10.35
C ALA A 230 3.90 -6.94 8.99
N TYR A 231 2.97 -7.12 8.04
CA TYR A 231 3.14 -6.60 6.69
C TYR A 231 1.85 -6.05 6.09
N SER A 232 1.99 -5.16 5.11
CA SER A 232 0.89 -4.53 4.38
C SER A 232 1.28 -4.21 2.94
N HIS A 233 0.33 -4.38 2.01
CA HIS A 233 0.39 -3.88 0.64
C HIS A 233 -0.46 -2.62 0.45
N ARG A 234 -0.97 -2.01 1.52
CA ARG A 234 -1.75 -0.77 1.48
C ARG A 234 -0.97 0.39 2.09
N SER A 235 -0.87 1.49 1.34
CA SER A 235 -0.15 2.73 1.73
C SER A 235 -0.63 3.36 3.03
N ARG A 236 -1.84 3.04 3.49
CA ARG A 236 -2.35 3.50 4.79
C ARG A 236 -1.54 2.96 5.99
N TYR A 237 -0.80 1.87 5.80
CA TYR A 237 0.11 1.32 6.80
C TYR A 237 1.57 1.68 6.49
N ALA A 238 1.84 2.65 5.61
CA ALA A 238 3.18 3.16 5.42
C ALA A 238 3.61 4.00 6.63
N SER A 239 4.91 4.01 6.92
CA SER A 239 5.57 4.94 7.85
C SER A 239 5.02 4.93 9.28
N ILE A 240 4.58 3.78 9.79
CA ILE A 240 4.24 3.64 11.21
C ILE A 240 5.53 3.68 12.02
N GLU A 241 5.64 4.65 12.93
CA GLU A 241 6.84 4.91 13.71
C GLU A 241 7.13 3.79 14.73
N GLU A 242 8.41 3.50 14.95
CA GLU A 242 8.88 2.66 16.06
C GLU A 242 8.34 3.17 17.41
N GLY A 243 8.00 2.25 18.31
CA GLY A 243 7.35 2.54 19.59
C GLY A 243 5.84 2.78 19.50
N SER A 244 5.28 2.93 18.29
CA SER A 244 3.84 3.03 18.10
C SER A 244 3.12 1.78 18.59
N ARG A 245 1.95 1.96 19.20
CA ARG A 245 1.06 0.87 19.59
C ARG A 245 -0.21 0.89 18.77
N LEU A 246 -0.58 -0.28 18.24
CA LEU A 246 -1.74 -0.47 17.39
C LEU A 246 -2.66 -1.52 18.02
N ALA A 247 -3.89 -1.15 18.32
CA ALA A 247 -4.94 -2.12 18.59
C ALA A 247 -5.44 -2.67 17.26
N CYS A 248 -5.21 -3.97 17.03
CA CYS A 248 -5.49 -4.62 15.77
C CYS A 248 -6.38 -5.86 15.96
N THR A 249 -7.29 -6.05 15.00
CA THR A 249 -7.97 -7.32 14.74
C THR A 249 -7.70 -7.71 13.30
N GLY A 250 -7.57 -8.98 12.98
CA GLY A 250 -7.27 -9.36 11.60
C GLY A 250 -6.95 -10.83 11.42
N ILE A 251 -6.09 -11.12 10.46
CA ILE A 251 -5.61 -12.47 10.14
C ILE A 251 -4.13 -12.60 10.48
N ILE A 252 -3.79 -13.66 11.21
CA ILE A 252 -2.44 -14.17 11.36
C ILE A 252 -2.29 -15.41 10.47
N GLU A 253 -1.16 -15.49 9.78
CA GLU A 253 -0.84 -16.53 8.80
C GLU A 253 0.39 -17.30 9.27
N GLU A 254 0.31 -18.62 9.24
CA GLU A 254 1.44 -19.51 9.55
C GLU A 254 2.05 -20.00 8.24
N GLY A 255 3.31 -19.65 7.97
CA GLY A 255 4.03 -20.06 6.77
C GLY A 255 4.50 -21.52 6.85
N LEU A 256 4.75 -22.15 5.70
CA LEU A 256 5.40 -23.47 5.63
C LEU A 256 6.79 -23.48 6.27
N ASN A 257 7.43 -22.32 6.39
CA ASN A 257 8.71 -22.15 7.08
C ASN A 257 8.57 -22.14 8.62
N GLY A 258 7.36 -22.28 9.16
CA GLY A 258 7.08 -22.25 10.60
C GLY A 258 7.00 -20.85 11.20
N GLU A 259 7.19 -19.80 10.41
CA GLU A 259 7.06 -18.41 10.86
C GLU A 259 5.61 -17.95 10.84
N LYS A 260 5.28 -17.02 11.73
CA LYS A 260 3.96 -16.39 11.81
C LYS A 260 4.02 -14.95 11.29
N TYR A 261 3.03 -14.60 10.47
CA TYR A 261 2.93 -13.29 9.83
C TYR A 261 1.58 -12.63 10.12
N ILE A 262 1.61 -11.36 10.52
CA ILE A 262 0.41 -10.54 10.66
C ILE A 262 0.14 -9.83 9.33
N ASN A 263 -0.96 -10.18 8.68
CA ASN A 263 -1.41 -9.53 7.44
C ASN A 263 -2.33 -8.35 7.77
N LEU A 264 -1.76 -7.14 7.76
CA LEU A 264 -2.49 -5.92 8.11
C LEU A 264 -3.55 -5.55 7.07
N ASP A 265 -3.40 -5.99 5.81
CA ASP A 265 -4.39 -5.74 4.76
C ASP A 265 -5.74 -6.44 5.00
N GLN A 266 -5.75 -7.40 5.94
CA GLN A 266 -6.86 -8.30 6.25
C GLN A 266 -7.33 -8.11 7.69
N GLY A 267 -7.31 -6.87 8.15
CA GLY A 267 -7.68 -6.52 9.51
C GLY A 267 -8.24 -5.12 9.64
N PHE A 268 -8.39 -4.69 10.89
CA PHE A 268 -8.61 -3.32 11.29
C PHE A 268 -7.61 -2.97 12.39
N CYS A 269 -6.92 -1.84 12.26
CA CYS A 269 -6.00 -1.31 13.25
C CYS A 269 -6.27 0.16 13.57
N SER A 270 -6.03 0.56 14.82
CA SER A 270 -6.01 1.95 15.25
C SER A 270 -4.90 2.18 16.25
N PHE A 271 -4.39 3.42 16.34
CA PHE A 271 -3.44 3.78 17.40
C PHE A 271 -4.09 3.53 18.76
N TRP A 272 -3.30 2.93 19.65
CA TRP A 272 -3.63 2.69 21.04
C TRP A 272 -2.83 3.69 21.87
N ASP A 273 -3.54 4.68 22.43
CA ASP A 273 -2.97 5.70 23.32
C ASP A 273 -2.71 5.12 24.73
#